data_AF-A0A0J6WTM6-F1
#
_entry.id   AF-A0A0J6WTM6-F1
#
_cell.length_a   1.000
_cell.length_b   1.000
_cell.length_c   1.000
_cell.angle_alpha   90.00
_cell.angle_beta   90.00
_cell.angle_gamma   90.00
#
_symmetry.space_group_name_H-M   'P 1'
#
loop_
_entity.id
_entity.type
_entity.pdbx_description
1 polymer ?
#
loop_
_entity_poly.entity_id
_entity_poly.type
_entity_poly.pdbx_seq_one_letter_code
_entity_poly.pdbx_strand_id
1 'polypeptide(L)'
;AVVGAATFVGSGATTITNHQWVITGIGDLINTMITGAIAVGIILIIGDRAGSLNMIILPIVAGGIPGLLGLLLLPYTKLITVGIGSVVNSLTNTQPIIMTILIAVIFSILIVSPISAIGIGIAIGISGLAAGSAAVGVSASAIMLALGAWRVNKVGVPISVLLGAVKLMMPNTIRHPIIFLPVTCTAAVSGLVGGLLNIKGTPDSAGFGLIGLVGPIKSLNLLGTSMG
;
A
#
# COMPACT_ATOMS: atom_id res chain seq x y z
N ALA A 1 9.53 -8.66 -16.74
CA ALA A 1 10.69 -8.99 -15.88
C ALA A 1 11.57 -7.76 -15.60
N VAL A 2 12.14 -7.10 -16.62
CA VAL A 2 13.06 -5.95 -16.46
C VAL A 2 12.47 -4.81 -15.62
N VAL A 3 11.25 -4.36 -15.93
CA VAL A 3 10.55 -3.32 -15.14
C VAL A 3 10.40 -3.75 -13.68
N GLY A 4 10.00 -5.00 -13.44
CA GLY A 4 9.87 -5.56 -12.09
C GLY A 4 11.18 -5.49 -11.30
N ALA A 5 12.29 -5.93 -11.91
CA ALA A 5 13.61 -5.87 -11.28
C ALA A 5 14.05 -4.42 -10.99
N ALA A 6 13.85 -3.50 -11.95
CA ALA A 6 14.17 -2.09 -11.77
C ALA A 6 13.37 -1.47 -10.61
N THR A 7 12.06 -1.73 -10.57
CA THR A 7 11.19 -1.23 -9.51
C THR A 7 11.49 -1.86 -8.16
N PHE A 8 11.89 -3.12 -8.11
CA PHE A 8 12.26 -3.80 -6.88
C PHE A 8 13.50 -3.14 -6.25
N VAL A 9 14.55 -2.91 -7.03
CA VAL A 9 15.76 -2.21 -6.59
C VAL A 9 15.45 -0.74 -6.26
N GLY A 10 14.78 -0.04 -7.18
CA GLY A 10 14.46 1.38 -7.02
C GLY A 10 13.55 1.67 -5.83
N SER A 11 12.64 0.76 -5.46
CA SER A 11 11.75 0.93 -4.30
C SER A 11 12.46 1.06 -2.96
N GLY A 12 13.74 0.68 -2.87
CA GLY A 12 14.45 0.56 -1.60
C GLY A 12 14.08 -0.67 -0.80
N ALA A 13 13.38 -1.65 -1.39
CA ALA A 13 13.14 -2.96 -0.78
C ALA A 13 14.45 -3.75 -0.56
N THR A 14 15.51 -3.41 -1.31
CA THR A 14 16.85 -3.93 -1.12
C THR A 14 17.83 -2.80 -0.79
N THR A 15 18.67 -3.03 0.21
CA THR A 15 19.71 -2.10 0.63
C THR A 15 21.04 -2.84 0.71
N ILE A 16 22.11 -2.16 0.31
CA ILE A 16 23.45 -2.70 0.42
C ILE A 16 24.00 -2.29 1.79
N THR A 17 24.00 -3.24 2.73
CA THR A 17 24.57 -3.03 4.06
C THR A 17 25.78 -3.95 4.20
N ASN A 18 26.94 -3.43 4.59
CA ASN A 18 28.17 -4.22 4.79
C ASN A 18 28.55 -5.10 3.58
N HIS A 19 28.47 -4.56 2.36
CA HIS A 19 28.74 -5.29 1.10
C HIS A 19 27.82 -6.51 0.85
N GLN A 20 26.73 -6.66 1.61
CA GLN A 20 25.72 -7.69 1.40
C GLN A 20 24.42 -7.08 0.89
N TRP A 21 23.79 -7.78 -0.04
CA TRP A 21 22.45 -7.46 -0.51
C TRP A 21 21.43 -7.95 0.51
N VAL A 22 20.82 -7.02 1.24
CA VAL A 22 19.81 -7.34 2.26
C VAL A 22 18.46 -6.83 1.79
N ILE A 23 17.44 -7.70 1.87
CA ILE A 23 16.05 -7.34 1.65
C ILE A 23 15.53 -6.75 2.96
N THR A 24 15.26 -5.45 2.99
CA THR A 24 14.96 -4.70 4.21
C THR A 24 13.48 -4.33 4.36
N GLY A 25 12.63 -4.58 3.37
CA GLY A 25 11.19 -4.39 3.51
C GLY A 25 10.40 -4.36 2.21
N ILE A 26 9.20 -3.78 2.29
CA ILE A 26 8.19 -3.74 1.21
C ILE A 26 8.53 -2.67 0.13
N GLY A 27 9.40 -1.70 0.46
CA GLY A 27 9.76 -0.59 -0.42
C GLY A 27 8.74 0.56 -0.44
N ASP A 28 9.17 1.73 -0.92
CA ASP A 28 8.32 2.91 -1.06
C ASP A 28 7.55 2.86 -2.39
N LEU A 29 6.22 2.74 -2.29
CA LEU A 29 5.38 2.51 -3.46
C LEU A 29 5.32 3.71 -4.42
N ILE A 30 5.45 4.94 -3.92
CA ILE A 30 5.48 6.13 -4.77
C ILE A 30 6.71 6.02 -5.68
N ASN A 31 7.85 5.68 -5.09
CA ASN A 31 9.08 5.51 -5.83
C ASN A 31 9.05 4.33 -6.81
N THR A 32 8.43 3.21 -6.41
CA THR A 32 8.21 2.05 -7.28
C THR A 32 7.43 2.44 -8.53
N MET A 33 6.38 3.26 -8.40
CA MET A 33 5.58 3.71 -9.55
C MET A 33 6.36 4.67 -10.46
N ILE A 34 7.12 5.61 -9.89
CA ILE A 34 7.96 6.53 -10.67
C ILE A 34 9.03 5.74 -11.44
N THR A 35 9.74 4.85 -10.74
CA THR A 35 10.75 3.96 -11.34
C THR A 35 10.14 3.11 -12.44
N GLY A 36 8.95 2.56 -12.23
CA GLY A 36 8.23 1.75 -13.20
C GLY A 36 7.82 2.55 -14.43
N ALA A 37 7.33 3.78 -14.23
CA ALA A 37 6.97 4.69 -15.32
C ALA A 37 8.18 5.05 -16.18
N ILE A 38 9.33 5.36 -15.56
CA ILE A 38 10.59 5.63 -16.28
C ILE A 38 11.03 4.39 -17.06
N ALA A 39 11.02 3.20 -16.42
CA ALA A 39 11.40 1.95 -17.06
C ALA A 39 10.53 1.64 -18.28
N VAL A 40 9.20 1.71 -18.14
CA VAL A 40 8.27 1.49 -19.26
C VAL A 40 8.46 2.55 -20.35
N GLY A 41 8.66 3.82 -19.98
CA GLY A 41 8.95 4.90 -20.94
C GLY A 41 10.19 4.61 -21.79
N ILE A 42 11.28 4.16 -21.17
CA ILE A 42 12.49 3.75 -21.88
C ILE A 42 12.23 2.56 -22.81
N ILE A 43 11.49 1.55 -22.35
CA ILE A 43 11.15 0.38 -23.18
C ILE A 43 10.34 0.81 -24.41
N LEU A 44 9.36 1.70 -24.24
CA LEU A 44 8.54 2.21 -25.34
C LEU A 44 9.35 3.04 -26.35
N ILE A 45 10.35 3.80 -25.89
CA ILE A 45 11.26 4.58 -26.76
C ILE A 45 12.17 3.65 -27.59
N ILE A 46 12.68 2.58 -26.98
CA ILE A 46 13.50 1.58 -27.67
C ILE A 46 12.64 0.79 -28.67
N GLY A 47 11.45 0.36 -28.25
CA GLY A 47 10.53 -0.45 -29.04
C GLY A 47 11.21 -1.69 -29.62
N ASP A 48 10.92 -2.01 -30.88
CA ASP A 48 11.51 -3.14 -31.61
C ASP A 48 12.79 -2.76 -32.38
N ARG A 49 13.29 -1.53 -32.22
CA ARG A 49 14.39 -0.99 -33.04
C ARG A 49 15.71 -1.75 -32.89
N ALA A 50 15.93 -2.43 -31.76
CA ALA A 50 17.15 -3.16 -31.48
C ALA A 50 17.06 -4.68 -31.79
N GLY A 51 15.92 -5.18 -32.26
CA GLY A 51 15.78 -6.59 -32.69
C GLY A 51 16.28 -7.59 -31.65
N SER A 52 17.22 -8.47 -32.02
CA SER A 52 17.81 -9.47 -31.11
C SER A 52 18.67 -8.87 -29.98
N LEU A 53 19.19 -7.65 -30.15
CA LEU A 53 19.98 -6.96 -29.12
C LEU A 53 19.11 -6.52 -27.93
N ASN A 54 17.78 -6.51 -28.07
CA ASN A 54 16.86 -6.21 -26.96
C ASN A 54 17.10 -7.11 -25.75
N MET A 55 17.52 -8.37 -25.94
CA MET A 55 17.85 -9.27 -24.82
C MET A 55 18.99 -8.76 -23.93
N ILE A 56 19.93 -8.00 -24.48
CA ILE A 56 21.10 -7.45 -23.76
C ILE A 56 20.84 -5.99 -23.34
N ILE A 57 20.26 -5.19 -24.24
CA ILE A 57 20.08 -3.75 -24.04
C ILE A 57 18.99 -3.46 -23.00
N LEU A 58 17.87 -4.19 -23.00
CA LEU A 58 16.75 -3.90 -22.12
C LEU A 58 17.13 -4.02 -20.63
N PRO A 59 17.80 -5.09 -20.14
CA PRO A 59 18.22 -5.16 -18.74
C PRO A 59 19.15 -4.01 -18.31
N ILE A 60 20.06 -3.57 -19.19
CA ILE A 60 21.04 -2.52 -18.86
C ILE A 60 20.37 -1.14 -18.86
N VAL A 61 19.67 -0.81 -19.94
CA VAL A 61 19.13 0.54 -20.16
C VAL A 61 17.76 0.70 -19.49
N ALA A 62 16.84 -0.24 -19.69
CA ALA A 62 15.51 -0.20 -19.11
C ALA A 62 15.42 -0.83 -17.70
N GLY A 63 16.47 -1.52 -17.26
CA GLY A 63 16.59 -2.02 -15.88
C GLY A 63 17.48 -1.12 -15.03
N GLY A 64 18.74 -0.98 -15.44
CA GLY A 64 19.78 -0.28 -14.70
C GLY A 64 19.50 1.21 -14.49
N ILE A 65 19.20 1.96 -15.56
CA ILE A 65 18.97 3.41 -15.45
C ILE A 65 17.76 3.73 -14.55
N PRO A 66 16.56 3.15 -14.76
CA PRO A 66 15.43 3.40 -13.88
C PRO A 66 15.69 2.95 -12.45
N GLY A 67 16.33 1.80 -12.24
CA GLY A 67 16.69 1.32 -10.90
C GLY A 67 17.60 2.31 -10.15
N LEU A 68 18.61 2.86 -10.83
CA LEU A 68 19.50 3.87 -10.26
C LEU A 68 18.77 5.19 -9.98
N LEU A 69 17.97 5.68 -10.93
CA LEU A 69 17.17 6.89 -10.74
C LEU A 69 16.17 6.72 -9.59
N GLY A 70 15.56 5.54 -9.46
CA GLY A 70 14.71 5.17 -8.34
C GLY A 70 15.46 5.29 -7.01
N LEU A 71 16.66 4.71 -6.90
CA LEU A 71 17.47 4.84 -5.68
C LEU A 71 17.80 6.29 -5.32
N LEU A 72 18.05 7.15 -6.32
CA LEU A 72 18.30 8.58 -6.12
C LEU A 72 17.05 9.37 -5.70
N LEU A 73 15.87 8.95 -6.16
CA LEU A 73 14.58 9.56 -5.81
C LEU A 73 14.02 9.08 -4.47
N LEU A 74 14.44 7.92 -4.01
CA LEU A 74 14.00 7.27 -2.77
C LEU A 74 14.00 8.19 -1.53
N PRO A 75 15.05 8.97 -1.22
CA PRO A 75 15.02 9.85 -0.04
C PRO A 75 13.90 10.90 -0.13
N TYR A 76 13.57 11.39 -1.33
CA TYR A 76 12.54 12.40 -1.52
C TYR A 76 11.13 11.83 -1.39
N THR A 77 10.87 10.65 -1.96
CA THR A 77 9.56 10.01 -1.83
C THR A 77 9.30 9.56 -0.39
N LYS A 78 10.36 9.13 0.33
CA LYS A 78 10.27 8.76 1.73
C LYS A 78 9.83 9.92 2.63
N LEU A 79 10.17 11.17 2.30
CA LEU A 79 9.70 12.35 3.05
C LEU A 79 8.17 12.47 3.00
N ILE A 80 7.54 12.14 1.87
CA ILE A 80 6.08 12.17 1.73
C ILE A 80 5.47 11.11 2.66
N THR A 81 6.00 9.89 2.60
CA THR A 81 5.54 8.77 3.44
C THR A 81 5.69 9.08 4.93
N VAL A 82 6.81 9.66 5.35
CA VAL A 82 7.06 10.09 6.74
C VAL A 82 6.16 11.25 7.15
N GLY A 83 5.93 12.22 6.27
CA GLY A 83 5.06 13.37 6.53
C GLY A 83 3.60 12.98 6.73
N ILE A 84 3.09 12.03 5.95
CA ILE A 84 1.74 11.48 6.18
C ILE A 84 1.72 10.71 7.50
N GLY A 85 2.78 9.96 7.78
CA GLY A 85 2.93 9.23 9.02
C GLY A 85 2.89 10.12 10.28
N SER A 86 3.53 11.30 10.24
CA SER A 86 3.53 12.23 11.37
C SER A 86 2.14 12.83 11.63
N VAL A 87 1.34 13.06 10.57
CA VAL A 87 -0.07 13.46 10.69
C VAL A 87 -0.86 12.38 11.40
N VAL A 88 -0.72 11.11 10.99
CA VAL A 88 -1.40 9.98 11.64
C VAL A 88 -1.00 9.86 13.11
N ASN A 89 0.30 9.96 13.43
CA ASN A 89 0.77 9.92 14.83
C ASN A 89 0.30 11.12 15.66
N SER A 90 0.04 12.27 15.04
CA SER A 90 -0.55 13.41 15.75
C SER A 90 -2.00 13.11 16.15
N LEU A 91 -2.73 12.38 15.29
CA LEU A 91 -4.11 11.99 15.55
C LEU A 91 -4.26 10.90 16.61
N THR A 92 -3.23 10.09 16.86
CA THR A 92 -3.29 9.08 17.93
C THR A 92 -3.35 9.68 19.33
N ASN A 93 -3.02 10.97 19.48
CA ASN A 93 -3.11 11.69 20.76
C ASN A 93 -4.50 12.31 21.01
N THR A 94 -5.44 12.18 20.06
CA THR A 94 -6.80 12.70 20.19
C THR A 94 -7.71 11.77 20.98
N GLN A 95 -8.91 12.25 21.36
CA GLN A 95 -9.92 11.46 22.07
C GLN A 95 -10.17 10.12 21.36
N PRO A 96 -10.25 8.98 22.07
CA PRO A 96 -10.26 7.64 21.46
C PRO A 96 -11.29 7.45 20.35
N ILE A 97 -12.51 7.97 20.51
CA ILE A 97 -13.59 7.83 19.51
C ILE A 97 -13.30 8.64 18.25
N ILE A 98 -12.76 9.85 18.39
CA ILE A 98 -12.42 10.71 17.25
C ILE A 98 -11.21 10.13 16.51
N MET A 99 -10.22 9.66 17.27
CA MET A 99 -9.04 8.98 16.76
C MET A 99 -9.43 7.80 15.85
N THR A 100 -10.33 6.91 16.30
CA THR A 100 -10.65 5.70 15.55
C THR A 100 -11.32 6.00 14.20
N ILE A 101 -12.21 7.00 14.17
CA ILE A 101 -12.88 7.46 12.94
C ILE A 101 -11.86 8.06 11.97
N LEU A 102 -11.04 9.02 12.44
CA LEU A 102 -10.11 9.73 11.57
C LEU A 102 -9.04 8.80 11.00
N ILE A 103 -8.48 7.92 11.82
CA ILE A 103 -7.47 6.95 11.39
C ILE A 103 -8.06 5.95 10.39
N ALA A 104 -9.28 5.44 10.64
CA ALA A 104 -9.96 4.55 9.70
C ALA A 104 -10.18 5.23 8.33
N VAL A 105 -10.62 6.48 8.32
CA VAL A 105 -10.81 7.28 7.09
C VAL A 105 -9.50 7.48 6.36
N ILE A 106 -8.44 7.91 7.05
CA ILE A 106 -7.13 8.18 6.43
C ILE A 106 -6.58 6.90 5.79
N PHE A 107 -6.52 5.79 6.52
CA PHE A 107 -6.01 4.53 5.96
C PHE A 107 -6.86 4.01 4.80
N SER A 108 -8.18 4.23 4.83
CA SER A 108 -9.08 3.87 3.74
C SER A 108 -8.91 4.74 2.50
N ILE A 109 -8.58 6.03 2.64
CA ILE A 109 -8.21 6.87 1.50
C ILE A 109 -6.84 6.43 0.97
N LEU A 110 -5.88 6.17 1.87
CA LEU A 110 -4.53 5.78 1.51
C LEU A 110 -4.49 4.49 0.70
N ILE A 111 -5.31 3.49 1.02
CA ILE A 111 -5.27 2.21 0.31
C ILE A 111 -5.71 2.30 -1.16
N VAL A 112 -6.59 3.25 -1.46
CA VAL A 112 -7.09 3.49 -2.83
C VAL A 112 -6.22 4.53 -3.57
N SER A 113 -5.35 5.22 -2.85
CA SER A 113 -4.42 6.22 -3.36
C SER A 113 -3.11 5.60 -3.91
N PRO A 114 -2.30 6.39 -4.64
CA PRO A 114 -0.91 6.07 -5.01
C PRO A 114 0.07 5.86 -3.84
N ILE A 115 -0.40 5.72 -2.60
CA ILE A 115 0.46 5.64 -1.41
C ILE A 115 0.40 4.23 -0.81
N SER A 116 1.45 3.84 -0.08
CA SER A 116 1.50 2.55 0.62
C SER A 116 0.91 2.69 2.02
N ALA A 117 -0.36 2.31 2.21
CA ALA A 117 -0.98 2.29 3.54
C ALA A 117 -0.22 1.39 4.54
N ILE A 118 0.23 0.21 4.08
CA ILE A 118 1.02 -0.73 4.88
C ILE A 118 2.41 -0.18 5.17
N GLY A 119 3.04 0.43 4.16
CA GLY A 119 4.34 1.08 4.32
C GLY A 119 4.30 2.18 5.40
N ILE A 120 3.25 3.00 5.40
CA ILE A 120 3.03 4.02 6.45
C ILE A 120 2.80 3.35 7.80
N GLY A 121 1.89 2.36 7.90
CA GLY A 121 1.59 1.67 9.15
C GLY A 121 2.84 1.09 9.82
N ILE A 122 3.70 0.44 9.04
CA ILE A 122 4.98 -0.10 9.52
C ILE A 122 5.96 1.03 9.87
N ALA A 123 6.08 2.06 9.02
CA ALA A 123 7.02 3.16 9.24
C ALA A 123 6.75 3.94 10.52
N ILE A 124 5.47 4.14 10.88
CA ILE A 124 5.10 4.84 12.11
C ILE A 124 4.93 3.92 13.32
N GLY A 125 4.90 2.60 13.12
CA GLY A 125 4.70 1.63 14.19
C GLY A 125 3.30 1.71 14.84
N ILE A 126 2.26 2.05 14.06
CA ILE A 126 0.90 2.19 14.60
C ILE A 126 0.44 0.87 15.22
N SER A 127 -0.07 0.92 16.44
CA SER A 127 -0.43 -0.29 17.20
C SER A 127 -1.66 -0.07 18.07
N GLY A 128 -2.20 -1.16 18.63
CA GLY A 128 -3.33 -1.11 19.56
C GLY A 128 -4.62 -0.66 18.87
N LEU A 129 -5.39 0.20 19.54
CA LEU A 129 -6.71 0.65 19.08
C LEU A 129 -6.64 1.41 17.74
N ALA A 130 -5.58 2.21 17.55
CA ALA A 130 -5.37 2.97 16.33
C ALA A 130 -5.16 2.04 15.11
N ALA A 131 -4.31 1.02 15.26
CA ALA A 131 -4.06 0.03 14.21
C ALA A 131 -5.28 -0.86 13.92
N GLY A 132 -6.04 -1.25 14.95
CA GLY A 132 -7.27 -2.01 14.77
C GLY A 132 -8.37 -1.20 14.06
N SER A 133 -8.48 0.09 14.37
CA SER A 133 -9.42 1.00 13.70
C SER A 133 -9.06 1.20 12.23
N ALA A 134 -7.77 1.39 11.92
CA ALA A 134 -7.27 1.41 10.54
C ALA A 134 -7.63 0.10 9.80
N ALA A 135 -7.38 -1.05 10.41
CA ALA A 135 -7.68 -2.35 9.84
C ALA A 135 -9.17 -2.51 9.51
N VAL A 136 -10.07 -2.13 10.41
CA VAL A 136 -11.53 -2.22 10.22
C VAL A 136 -12.01 -1.24 9.14
N GLY A 137 -11.49 -0.01 9.12
CA GLY A 137 -11.75 0.98 8.07
C GLY A 137 -11.40 0.46 6.69
N VAL A 138 -10.16 -0.01 6.55
CA VAL A 138 -9.62 -0.57 5.30
C VAL A 138 -10.42 -1.78 4.85
N SER A 139 -10.80 -2.66 5.78
CA SER A 139 -11.60 -3.86 5.51
C SER A 139 -12.98 -3.52 4.95
N ALA A 140 -13.68 -2.59 5.60
CA ALA A 140 -15.00 -2.14 5.15
C ALA A 140 -14.93 -1.50 3.77
N SER A 141 -13.92 -0.66 3.54
CA SER A 141 -13.69 0.00 2.25
C SER A 141 -13.34 -1.00 1.15
N ALA A 142 -12.53 -2.02 1.44
CA ALA A 142 -12.19 -3.07 0.48
C ALA A 142 -13.41 -3.91 0.07
N ILE A 143 -14.28 -4.27 1.03
CA ILE A 143 -15.54 -4.96 0.74
C ILE A 143 -16.45 -4.08 -0.10
N MET A 144 -16.58 -2.79 0.25
CA MET A 144 -17.38 -1.85 -0.53
C MET A 144 -16.89 -1.74 -1.97
N LEU A 145 -15.58 -1.59 -2.18
CA LEU A 145 -14.98 -1.54 -3.50
C LEU A 145 -15.16 -2.85 -4.27
N ALA A 146 -15.03 -4.01 -3.62
CA ALA A 146 -15.25 -5.30 -4.24
C ALA A 146 -16.72 -5.47 -4.69
N LEU A 147 -17.68 -5.08 -3.85
CA LEU A 147 -19.10 -5.11 -4.19
C LEU A 147 -19.44 -4.14 -5.34
N GLY A 148 -18.86 -2.94 -5.32
CA GLY A 148 -18.97 -1.98 -6.42
C GLY A 148 -18.38 -2.51 -7.72
N ALA A 149 -17.20 -3.15 -7.63
CA ALA A 149 -16.53 -3.76 -8.77
C ALA A 149 -17.31 -4.96 -9.33
N TRP A 150 -18.06 -5.70 -8.52
CA TRP A 150 -18.79 -6.91 -8.93
C TRP A 150 -19.78 -6.65 -10.06
N ARG A 151 -20.45 -5.50 -10.04
CA ARG A 151 -21.47 -5.16 -11.04
C ARG A 151 -20.90 -4.68 -12.37
N VAL A 152 -19.65 -4.22 -12.37
CA VAL A 152 -19.06 -3.50 -13.53
C VAL A 152 -17.89 -4.28 -14.13
N ASN A 153 -17.22 -5.12 -13.35
CA ASN A 153 -16.04 -5.87 -13.76
C ASN A 153 -16.30 -7.38 -13.79
N LYS A 154 -15.44 -8.10 -14.51
CA LYS A 154 -15.39 -9.56 -14.44
C LYS A 154 -15.14 -10.00 -13.00
N VAL A 155 -15.73 -11.13 -12.61
CA VAL A 155 -15.68 -11.70 -11.25
C VAL A 155 -14.26 -11.84 -10.68
N GLY A 156 -13.25 -12.00 -11.54
CA GLY A 156 -11.84 -12.00 -11.12
C GLY A 156 -11.39 -10.72 -10.41
N VAL A 157 -11.86 -9.53 -10.84
CA VAL A 157 -11.44 -8.25 -10.26
C VAL A 157 -11.93 -8.08 -8.80
N PRO A 158 -13.24 -8.23 -8.49
CA PRO A 158 -13.73 -8.22 -7.11
C PRO A 158 -13.01 -9.21 -6.18
N ILE A 159 -12.78 -10.44 -6.66
CA ILE A 159 -12.08 -11.46 -5.88
C ILE A 159 -10.64 -11.04 -5.62
N SER A 160 -9.93 -10.55 -6.64
CA SER A 160 -8.56 -10.04 -6.46
C SER A 160 -8.51 -8.86 -5.49
N VAL A 161 -9.48 -7.95 -5.52
CA VAL A 161 -9.58 -6.82 -4.57
C VAL A 161 -9.69 -7.33 -3.13
N LEU A 162 -10.56 -8.31 -2.87
CA LEU A 162 -10.67 -8.94 -1.54
C LEU A 162 -9.39 -9.69 -1.12
N LEU A 163 -8.69 -10.31 -2.06
CA LEU A 163 -7.51 -11.13 -1.79
C LEU A 163 -6.19 -10.37 -1.68
N GLY A 164 -6.13 -9.05 -1.92
CA GLY A 164 -4.82 -8.37 -1.94
C GLY A 164 -4.77 -7.12 -2.80
N ALA A 165 -5.48 -7.17 -3.91
CA ALA A 165 -5.23 -6.33 -5.07
C ALA A 165 -6.12 -5.09 -5.10
N VAL A 166 -6.38 -4.46 -3.95
CA VAL A 166 -7.18 -3.23 -3.86
C VAL A 166 -6.60 -2.12 -4.74
N LYS A 167 -5.28 -2.11 -4.93
CA LYS A 167 -4.60 -1.18 -5.84
C LYS A 167 -5.05 -1.28 -7.30
N LEU A 168 -5.70 -2.38 -7.73
CA LEU A 168 -6.33 -2.46 -9.05
C LEU A 168 -7.47 -1.44 -9.23
N MET A 169 -8.06 -0.96 -8.14
CA MET A 169 -9.11 0.07 -8.15
C MET A 169 -8.56 1.50 -8.15
N MET A 170 -7.24 1.69 -8.02
CA MET A 170 -6.61 3.00 -8.03
C MET A 170 -6.88 3.77 -9.33
N PRO A 171 -6.71 3.20 -10.55
CA PRO A 171 -7.02 3.92 -11.79
C PRO A 171 -8.48 4.37 -11.87
N ASN A 172 -9.40 3.54 -11.38
CA ASN A 172 -10.83 3.85 -11.36
C ASN A 172 -11.14 5.02 -10.40
N THR A 173 -10.48 5.06 -9.25
CA THR A 173 -10.68 6.09 -8.23
C THR A 173 -10.09 7.43 -8.63
N ILE A 174 -8.96 7.42 -9.35
CA ILE A 174 -8.38 8.64 -9.94
C ILE A 174 -9.30 9.19 -11.04
N ARG A 175 -9.89 8.31 -11.87
CA ARG A 175 -10.81 8.72 -12.93
C ARG A 175 -12.17 9.21 -12.39
N HIS A 176 -12.63 8.61 -11.31
CA HIS A 176 -13.91 8.92 -10.67
C HIS A 176 -13.71 9.23 -9.18
N PRO A 177 -13.27 10.46 -8.84
CA PRO A 177 -12.96 10.84 -7.47
C PRO A 177 -14.17 10.80 -6.54
N ILE A 178 -15.39 10.74 -7.08
CA ILE A 178 -16.60 10.53 -6.30
C ILE A 178 -16.58 9.22 -5.49
N ILE A 179 -15.74 8.25 -5.85
CA ILE A 179 -15.53 6.98 -5.10
C ILE A 179 -14.92 7.24 -3.72
N PHE A 180 -14.21 8.35 -3.49
CA PHE A 180 -13.70 8.69 -2.16
C PHE A 180 -14.82 8.95 -1.15
N LEU A 181 -15.98 9.42 -1.59
CA LEU A 181 -17.12 9.69 -0.73
C LEU A 181 -17.66 8.41 -0.07
N PRO A 182 -18.07 7.35 -0.81
CA PRO A 182 -18.51 6.12 -0.18
C PRO A 182 -17.38 5.45 0.61
N VAL A 183 -16.10 5.52 0.16
CA VAL A 183 -14.96 4.97 0.93
C VAL A 183 -14.89 5.64 2.31
N THR A 184 -14.92 6.97 2.34
CA THR A 184 -14.83 7.77 3.56
C THR A 184 -16.03 7.50 4.47
N CYS A 185 -17.24 7.47 3.93
CA CYS A 185 -18.45 7.17 4.70
C CYS A 185 -18.40 5.77 5.32
N THR A 186 -18.03 4.75 4.54
CA THR A 186 -17.91 3.38 5.06
C THR A 186 -16.83 3.26 6.14
N ALA A 187 -15.70 3.94 5.94
CA ALA A 187 -14.59 3.94 6.87
C ALA A 187 -14.90 4.68 8.17
N ALA A 188 -15.63 5.80 8.10
CA ALA A 188 -16.02 6.57 9.28
C ALA A 188 -16.97 5.76 10.18
N VAL A 189 -17.98 5.11 9.58
CA VAL A 189 -18.92 4.26 10.30
C VAL A 189 -18.22 3.03 10.89
N SER A 190 -17.40 2.33 10.09
CA SER A 190 -16.71 1.14 10.57
C SER A 190 -15.61 1.46 11.59
N GLY A 191 -14.93 2.61 11.47
CA GLY A 191 -13.96 3.11 12.45
C GLY A 191 -14.60 3.50 13.78
N LEU A 192 -15.80 4.09 13.75
CA LEU A 192 -16.59 4.34 14.97
C LEU A 192 -16.91 3.02 15.68
N VAL A 193 -17.47 2.05 14.93
CA VAL A 193 -17.83 0.73 15.48
C VAL A 193 -16.59 -0.01 16.00
N GLY A 194 -15.47 0.03 15.26
CA GLY A 194 -14.21 -0.59 15.68
C GLY A 194 -13.62 0.03 16.94
N GLY A 195 -13.80 1.34 17.12
CA GLY A 195 -13.44 2.06 18.35
C GLY A 195 -14.29 1.65 19.54
N LEU A 196 -15.62 1.55 19.36
CA LEU A 196 -16.55 1.12 20.41
C LEU A 196 -16.30 -0.32 20.86
N LEU A 197 -15.99 -1.21 19.91
CA LEU A 197 -15.67 -2.61 20.17
C LEU A 197 -14.23 -2.84 20.65
N ASN A 198 -13.43 -1.78 20.80
CA ASN A 198 -12.03 -1.85 21.23
C ASN A 198 -11.17 -2.82 20.41
N ILE A 199 -11.35 -2.82 19.08
CA ILE A 199 -10.58 -3.70 18.19
C ILE A 199 -9.13 -3.23 18.16
N LYS A 200 -8.21 -4.12 18.55
CA LYS A 200 -6.76 -3.86 18.55
C LYS A 200 -6.09 -4.51 17.35
N GLY A 201 -5.00 -3.91 16.88
CA GLY A 201 -4.22 -4.41 15.76
C GLY A 201 -2.72 -4.12 15.89
N THR A 202 -1.98 -4.59 14.90
CA THR A 202 -0.54 -4.38 14.72
C THR A 202 -0.29 -3.50 13.48
N PRO A 203 0.95 -3.00 13.30
CA PRO A 203 1.31 -2.22 12.11
C PRO A 203 0.93 -2.92 10.79
N ASP A 204 1.17 -4.23 10.71
CA ASP A 204 0.84 -5.05 9.53
C ASP A 204 -0.67 -5.06 9.22
N SER A 205 -1.52 -5.20 10.25
CA SER A 205 -2.97 -5.29 10.06
C SER A 205 -3.59 -3.94 9.72
N ALA A 206 -2.97 -2.82 10.13
CA ALA A 206 -3.48 -1.48 9.86
C ALA A 206 -3.56 -1.18 8.35
N GLY A 207 -2.59 -1.66 7.58
CA GLY A 207 -2.52 -1.42 6.14
C GLY A 207 -3.28 -2.41 5.26
N PHE A 208 -3.50 -3.64 5.74
CA PHE A 208 -4.19 -4.69 4.98
C PHE A 208 -5.64 -4.92 5.44
N GLY A 209 -5.99 -4.72 6.71
CA GLY A 209 -7.31 -5.13 7.19
C GLY A 209 -7.60 -6.61 6.87
N LEU A 210 -8.77 -6.90 6.30
CA LEU A 210 -9.17 -8.23 5.82
C LEU A 210 -8.49 -8.67 4.52
N ILE A 211 -7.80 -7.75 3.83
CA ILE A 211 -7.24 -7.97 2.50
C ILE A 211 -6.17 -9.05 2.57
N GLY A 212 -6.30 -10.05 1.70
CA GLY A 212 -5.36 -11.19 1.64
C GLY A 212 -5.36 -12.05 2.91
N LEU A 213 -6.41 -11.98 3.72
CA LEU A 213 -6.55 -12.67 5.00
C LEU A 213 -5.46 -12.32 6.03
N VAL A 214 -4.67 -11.26 5.79
CA VAL A 214 -3.57 -10.86 6.67
C VAL A 214 -4.09 -10.44 8.04
N GLY A 215 -5.17 -9.67 8.11
CA GLY A 215 -5.81 -9.27 9.37
C GLY A 215 -6.30 -10.46 10.20
N PRO A 216 -7.14 -11.37 9.65
CA PRO A 216 -7.56 -12.58 10.35
C PRO A 216 -6.41 -13.46 10.82
N ILE A 217 -5.42 -13.73 9.96
CA ILE A 217 -4.25 -14.56 10.31
C ILE A 217 -3.44 -13.90 11.45
N LYS A 218 -3.24 -12.58 11.39
CA LYS A 218 -2.52 -11.86 12.45
C LYS A 218 -3.30 -11.82 13.76
N SER A 219 -4.61 -11.64 13.69
CA SER A 219 -5.50 -11.68 14.87
C SER A 219 -5.46 -13.05 15.54
N LEU A 220 -5.51 -14.14 14.76
CA LEU A 220 -5.37 -15.51 15.26
C LEU A 220 -4.01 -15.73 15.94
N ASN A 221 -2.92 -15.21 15.36
CA ASN A 221 -1.60 -15.29 15.98
C ASN A 221 -1.55 -14.53 17.32
N LEU A 222 -2.16 -13.34 17.40
CA LEU A 222 -2.24 -12.56 18.65
C LEU A 222 -3.03 -13.31 19.74
N LEU A 223 -4.14 -13.96 19.36
CA LEU A 223 -4.94 -14.81 20.26
C LEU A 223 -4.14 -16.05 20.73
N GLY A 224 -3.43 -16.71 19.81
CA GLY A 224 -2.62 -17.89 20.13
C GLY A 224 -1.45 -17.62 21.07
N THR A 225 -0.82 -16.45 20.96
CA THR A 225 0.26 -16.03 21.89
C THR A 225 -0.23 -15.61 23.27
N SER A 226 -1.53 -15.35 23.46
CA SER A 226 -2.12 -15.00 24.76
C SER A 226 -2.55 -16.23 25.57
N MET A 227 -2.52 -17.43 24.97
CA MET A 227 -2.93 -18.69 25.60
C MET A 227 -1.74 -19.62 25.93
N GLY A 228 -0.52 -19.09 25.89
CA GLY A 228 0.72 -19.79 26.27
C GLY A 228 1.43 -19.11 27.42
#